data_AF-A0A7D5C2W6-F1
#
_entry.id   AF-A0A7D5C2W6-F1
#
_cell.length_a   1.000
_cell.length_b   1.000
_cell.length_c   1.000
_cell.angle_alpha   90.00
_cell.angle_beta   90.00
_cell.angle_gamma   90.00
#
_symmetry.space_group_name_H-M   'P 1'
#
loop_
_entity.id
_entity.type
_entity.pdbx_description
1 polymer ?
#
loop_
_entity_poly.entity_id
_entity_poly.type
_entity_poly.pdbx_seq_one_letter_code
_entity_poly.pdbx_strand_id
1 'polypeptide(L)'
;MDGVSSQQQKGESPDSSLDEDDAPELRTIEARLEAHSKRIETLEDDLDDVRTECDTLRGEVEALQQENEDLRAEIERLDARTDLLSLVENSDEMTAKQRRIALIQHLKKAAEKERERGRDAKASLNKEEAEAALKYPDIDRTTFYDDLRKAPRLVGKEDVLWYDRGTGGESRLKMNLENGDLPGSVVGHRRRNGGE
;
A
#
# COMPACT_ATOMS: atom_id res chain seq x y z
N MET A 1 -59.58 -89.31 30.56
CA MET A 1 -59.46 -89.93 29.24
C MET A 1 -59.58 -88.81 28.22
N ASP A 2 -58.62 -88.38 27.43
CA ASP A 2 -57.16 -88.58 27.25
C ASP A 2 -56.73 -87.35 26.41
N GLY A 3 -55.61 -86.67 26.67
CA GLY A 3 -54.30 -86.94 26.03
C GLY A 3 -54.29 -86.52 24.54
N VAL A 4 -53.33 -85.80 23.94
CA VAL A 4 -51.93 -85.42 24.23
C VAL A 4 -51.51 -84.36 23.16
N SER A 5 -50.49 -83.55 23.50
CA SER A 5 -49.53 -82.83 22.61
C SER A 5 -49.96 -81.64 21.76
N SER A 6 -49.28 -80.50 21.97
CA SER A 6 -48.30 -80.01 20.98
C SER A 6 -47.38 -78.90 21.52
N GLN A 7 -46.08 -79.22 21.50
CA GLN A 7 -44.92 -78.42 21.07
C GLN A 7 -44.61 -77.05 21.71
N GLN A 8 -43.53 -77.09 22.49
CA GLN A 8 -42.40 -76.16 22.55
C GLN A 8 -42.33 -75.07 21.45
N GLN A 9 -42.21 -73.81 21.88
CA GLN A 9 -41.28 -72.85 21.29
C GLN A 9 -40.62 -72.05 22.42
N LYS A 10 -39.38 -72.46 22.73
CA LYS A 10 -38.44 -71.73 23.55
C LYS A 10 -37.78 -70.71 22.62
N GLY A 11 -38.30 -69.49 22.59
CA GLY A 11 -37.67 -68.38 21.89
C GLY A 11 -36.56 -67.81 22.77
N GLU A 12 -35.32 -68.11 22.38
CA GLU A 12 -34.09 -67.55 22.93
C GLU A 12 -34.13 -66.01 22.91
N SER A 13 -33.92 -65.40 24.06
CA SER A 13 -33.37 -64.05 24.12
C SER A 13 -31.99 -64.08 23.45
N PRO A 14 -31.65 -63.17 22.53
CA PRO A 14 -30.27 -63.01 22.11
C PRO A 14 -29.53 -62.37 23.29
N ASP A 15 -28.91 -63.22 24.09
CA ASP A 15 -27.83 -62.82 24.99
C ASP A 15 -26.70 -62.32 24.08
N SER A 16 -26.58 -60.99 23.97
CA SER A 16 -25.47 -60.34 23.29
C SER A 16 -24.22 -60.55 24.14
N SER A 17 -23.66 -61.76 24.07
CA SER A 17 -22.33 -62.04 24.59
C SER A 17 -21.35 -61.20 23.79
N LEU A 18 -20.84 -60.14 24.41
CA LEU A 18 -19.59 -59.52 23.99
C LEU A 18 -18.53 -60.62 24.12
N ASP A 19 -18.17 -61.23 23.01
CA ASP A 19 -17.19 -62.31 22.97
C ASP A 19 -15.82 -61.78 23.42
N GLU A 20 -15.06 -62.60 24.15
CA GLU A 20 -13.70 -62.25 24.64
C GLU A 20 -12.72 -61.87 23.50
N ASP A 21 -13.12 -62.07 22.23
CA ASP A 21 -12.37 -61.79 21.00
C ASP A 21 -12.42 -60.32 20.54
N ASP A 22 -13.32 -59.49 21.08
CA ASP A 22 -13.44 -58.05 20.75
C ASP A 22 -12.46 -57.16 21.54
N ALA A 23 -11.82 -57.70 22.58
CA ALA A 23 -10.87 -56.99 23.43
C ALA A 23 -9.68 -56.31 22.69
N PRO A 24 -9.04 -56.92 21.67
CA PRO A 24 -7.96 -56.26 20.93
C PRO A 24 -8.45 -55.12 20.02
N GLU A 25 -9.66 -55.22 19.46
CA GLU A 25 -10.24 -54.16 18.64
C GLU A 25 -10.61 -52.94 19.48
N LEU A 26 -11.21 -53.16 20.67
CA LEU A 26 -11.49 -52.11 21.65
C LEU A 26 -10.22 -51.37 22.07
N ARG A 27 -9.14 -52.09 22.40
CA ARG A 27 -7.84 -51.47 22.73
C ARG A 27 -7.27 -50.64 21.58
N THR A 28 -7.48 -51.08 20.34
CA THR A 28 -7.02 -50.36 19.15
C THR A 28 -7.82 -49.07 18.95
N ILE A 29 -9.14 -49.12 19.18
CA ILE A 29 -10.02 -47.95 19.13
C ILE A 29 -9.66 -46.96 20.24
N GLU A 30 -9.41 -47.43 21.46
CA GLU A 30 -8.96 -46.59 22.58
C GLU A 30 -7.65 -45.88 22.26
N ALA A 31 -6.65 -46.60 21.74
CA ALA A 31 -5.37 -46.01 21.35
C ALA A 31 -5.52 -44.95 20.24
N ARG A 32 -6.41 -45.19 19.27
CA ARG A 32 -6.73 -44.20 18.22
C ARG A 32 -7.45 -42.99 18.77
N LEU A 33 -8.40 -43.18 19.70
CA LEU A 33 -9.11 -42.09 20.35
C LEU A 33 -8.12 -41.22 21.14
N GLU A 34 -7.22 -41.81 21.91
CA GLU A 34 -6.18 -41.08 22.65
C GLU A 34 -5.24 -40.32 21.71
N ALA A 35 -4.83 -40.93 20.60
CA ALA A 35 -4.00 -40.26 19.59
C ALA A 35 -4.74 -39.08 18.91
N HIS A 36 -6.04 -39.24 18.64
CA HIS A 36 -6.86 -38.16 18.10
C HIS A 36 -7.07 -37.04 19.11
N SER A 37 -7.32 -37.34 20.39
CA SER A 37 -7.44 -36.33 21.46
C SER A 37 -6.17 -35.50 21.58
N LYS A 38 -4.99 -36.13 21.64
CA LYS A 38 -3.70 -35.41 21.67
C LYS A 38 -3.51 -34.51 20.47
N ARG A 39 -3.94 -34.96 19.29
CA ARG A 39 -3.84 -34.16 18.05
C ARG A 39 -4.81 -32.99 18.03
N ILE A 40 -6.00 -33.13 18.65
CA ILE A 40 -6.93 -32.02 18.82
C ILE A 40 -6.33 -30.97 19.75
N GLU A 41 -5.78 -31.38 20.90
CA GLU A 41 -5.11 -30.48 21.84
C GLU A 41 -3.98 -29.69 21.15
N THR A 42 -3.11 -30.35 20.38
CA THR A 42 -2.04 -29.66 19.63
C THR A 42 -2.60 -28.67 18.60
N LEU A 43 -3.69 -29.01 17.91
CA LEU A 43 -4.29 -28.12 16.92
C LEU A 43 -5.00 -26.93 17.57
N GLU A 44 -5.51 -27.08 18.79
CA GLU A 44 -6.09 -25.99 19.58
C GLU A 44 -4.99 -25.02 20.01
N ASP A 45 -3.85 -25.53 20.49
CA ASP A 45 -2.68 -24.71 20.82
C ASP A 45 -2.16 -23.95 19.58
N ASP A 46 -1.98 -24.63 18.44
CA ASP A 46 -1.54 -24.02 17.19
C ASP A 46 -2.52 -22.90 16.73
N LEU A 47 -3.83 -23.12 16.92
CA LEU A 47 -4.85 -22.15 16.56
C LEU A 47 -4.78 -20.88 17.42
N ASP A 48 -4.52 -21.03 18.71
CA ASP A 48 -4.38 -19.92 19.64
C ASP A 48 -3.09 -19.13 19.39
N ASP A 49 -2.00 -19.81 19.03
CA ASP A 49 -0.76 -19.17 18.59
C ASP A 49 -1.00 -18.32 17.32
N VAL A 50 -1.65 -18.89 16.30
CA VAL A 50 -1.98 -18.17 15.06
C VAL A 50 -2.90 -16.97 15.32
N ARG A 51 -3.88 -17.10 16.22
CA ARG A 51 -4.74 -15.97 16.61
C ARG A 51 -3.94 -14.84 17.24
N THR A 52 -3.02 -15.19 18.14
CA THR A 52 -2.15 -14.23 18.82
C THR A 52 -1.24 -13.50 17.83
N GLU A 53 -0.69 -14.22 16.85
CA GLU A 53 0.10 -13.63 15.76
C GLU A 53 -0.75 -12.68 14.90
N CYS A 54 -1.98 -13.08 14.55
CA CYS A 54 -2.89 -12.25 13.77
C CYS A 54 -3.27 -10.94 14.48
N ASP A 55 -3.47 -10.99 15.80
CA ASP A 55 -3.78 -9.80 16.59
C ASP A 55 -2.56 -8.89 16.72
N THR A 56 -1.36 -9.47 16.86
CA THR A 56 -0.10 -8.71 16.89
C THR A 56 0.13 -7.99 15.56
N LEU A 57 0.03 -8.71 14.44
CA LEU A 57 0.19 -8.13 13.10
C LEU A 57 -0.85 -7.04 12.81
N ARG A 58 -2.08 -7.19 13.31
CA ARG A 58 -3.10 -6.14 13.18
C ARG A 58 -2.69 -4.87 13.91
N GLY A 59 -2.19 -5.00 15.14
CA GLY A 59 -1.67 -3.86 15.90
C GLY A 59 -0.50 -3.15 15.21
N GLU A 60 0.43 -3.92 14.62
CA GLU A 60 1.53 -3.35 13.84
C GLU A 60 1.04 -2.59 12.60
N VAL A 61 0.06 -3.13 11.89
CA VAL A 61 -0.55 -2.46 10.72
C VAL A 61 -1.21 -1.14 11.13
N GLU A 62 -1.97 -1.12 12.23
CA GLU A 62 -2.59 0.10 12.74
C GLU A 62 -1.54 1.16 13.15
N ALA A 63 -0.46 0.75 13.82
CA ALA A 63 0.63 1.65 14.19
C ALA A 63 1.34 2.25 12.97
N LEU A 64 1.64 1.43 11.96
CA LEU A 64 2.26 1.89 10.72
C LEU A 64 1.35 2.83 9.92
N GLN A 65 0.03 2.61 9.96
CA GLN A 65 -0.94 3.52 9.34
C GLN A 65 -0.90 4.89 10.02
N GLN A 66 -0.90 4.93 11.35
CA GLN A 66 -0.81 6.19 12.11
C GLN A 66 0.49 6.94 11.82
N GLU A 67 1.64 6.24 11.81
CA GLU A 67 2.93 6.86 11.47
C GLU A 67 2.91 7.44 10.04
N ASN A 68 2.27 6.76 9.09
CA ASN A 68 2.13 7.26 7.73
C ASN A 68 1.31 8.56 7.68
N GLU A 69 0.22 8.64 8.45
CA GLU A 69 -0.60 9.84 8.56
C GLU A 69 0.18 11.02 9.15
N ASP A 70 0.94 10.77 10.22
CA ASP A 70 1.76 11.79 10.88
C ASP A 70 2.86 12.32 9.94
N LEU A 71 3.52 11.43 9.20
CA LEU A 71 4.53 11.80 8.21
C LEU A 71 3.92 12.61 7.06
N ARG A 72 2.71 12.26 6.60
CA ARG A 72 2.00 13.06 5.57
C ARG A 72 1.69 14.46 6.08
N ALA A 73 1.23 14.59 7.33
CA ALA A 73 0.96 15.89 7.94
C ALA A 73 2.24 16.74 8.10
N GLU A 74 3.37 16.13 8.44
CA GLU A 74 4.66 16.83 8.49
C GLU A 74 5.11 17.29 7.10
N ILE A 75 4.94 16.46 6.07
CA ILE A 75 5.23 16.85 4.67
C ILE A 75 4.38 18.06 4.26
N GLU A 76 3.07 18.04 4.54
CA GLU A 76 2.19 19.19 4.24
C GLU A 76 2.63 20.46 4.98
N ARG A 77 3.05 20.34 6.23
CA ARG A 77 3.58 21.46 7.04
C ARG A 77 4.87 22.02 6.43
N LEU A 78 5.80 21.16 6.03
CA LEU A 78 7.05 21.57 5.40
C LEU A 78 6.81 22.20 4.02
N ASP A 79 5.82 21.71 3.28
CA ASP A 79 5.39 22.30 2.02
C ASP A 79 4.81 23.69 2.22
N ALA A 80 3.92 23.89 3.19
CA ALA A 80 3.39 25.20 3.53
C ALA A 80 4.50 26.18 3.95
N ARG A 81 5.50 25.70 4.69
CA ARG A 81 6.68 26.51 5.05
C ARG A 81 7.53 26.86 3.84
N THR A 82 7.69 25.94 2.89
CA THR A 82 8.41 26.19 1.64
C THR A 82 7.68 27.23 0.79
N ASP A 83 6.35 27.13 0.69
CA ASP A 83 5.51 28.14 0.04
C ASP A 83 5.69 29.52 0.70
N LEU A 84 5.69 29.59 2.05
CA LEU A 84 5.95 30.85 2.78
C LEU A 84 7.36 31.40 2.56
N LEU A 85 8.38 30.55 2.50
CA LEU A 85 9.74 30.98 2.20
C LEU A 85 9.85 31.51 0.76
N SER A 86 9.17 30.88 -0.19
CA SER A 86 9.07 31.41 -1.56
C SER A 86 8.39 32.78 -1.60
N LEU A 87 7.39 33.01 -0.74
CA LEU A 87 6.73 34.32 -0.56
C LEU A 87 7.66 35.39 0.04
N VAL A 88 8.57 35.01 0.93
CA VAL A 88 9.54 35.95 1.53
C VAL A 88 10.71 36.24 0.57
N GLU A 89 11.10 35.29 -0.28
CA GLU A 89 12.04 35.54 -1.38
C GLU A 89 11.44 36.44 -2.49
N ASN A 90 10.10 36.61 -2.55
CA ASN A 90 9.40 37.46 -3.53
C ASN A 90 9.47 38.98 -3.24
N SER A 91 10.32 39.45 -2.32
CA SER A 91 10.64 40.87 -2.31
C SER A 91 11.52 41.29 -3.49
N ASP A 92 12.15 40.33 -4.19
CA ASP A 92 12.84 40.53 -5.47
C ASP A 92 12.48 39.38 -6.45
N GLU A 93 12.19 39.71 -7.70
CA GLU A 93 11.61 38.83 -8.74
C GLU A 93 12.20 37.41 -8.82
N MET A 94 11.34 36.37 -8.82
CA MET A 94 11.77 34.98 -9.09
C MET A 94 12.50 34.89 -10.43
N THR A 95 13.77 34.48 -10.39
CA THR A 95 14.55 34.24 -11.62
C THR A 95 13.92 33.13 -12.47
N ALA A 96 14.20 33.14 -13.77
CA ALA A 96 13.70 32.11 -14.69
C ALA A 96 14.11 30.68 -14.29
N LYS A 97 15.25 30.52 -13.62
CA LYS A 97 15.69 29.22 -13.08
C LYS A 97 14.84 28.79 -11.90
N GLN A 98 14.57 29.70 -10.95
CA GLN A 98 13.72 29.42 -9.78
C GLN A 98 12.31 29.05 -10.22
N ARG A 99 11.71 29.79 -11.17
CA ARG A 99 10.38 29.45 -11.71
C ARG A 99 10.33 28.04 -12.30
N ARG A 100 11.33 27.67 -13.12
CA ARG A 100 11.40 26.30 -13.69
C ARG A 100 11.54 25.24 -12.60
N ILE A 101 12.35 25.48 -11.57
CA ILE A 101 12.49 24.54 -10.45
C ILE A 101 11.14 24.39 -9.73
N ALA A 102 10.43 25.48 -9.44
CA ALA A 102 9.12 25.45 -8.82
C ALA A 102 8.10 24.67 -9.65
N LEU A 103 8.07 24.86 -10.98
CA LEU A 103 7.22 24.09 -11.89
C LEU A 103 7.55 22.59 -11.85
N ILE A 104 8.84 22.22 -11.84
CA ILE A 104 9.26 20.80 -11.76
C ILE A 104 8.86 20.20 -10.42
N GLN A 105 9.04 20.94 -9.32
CA GLN A 105 8.65 20.49 -7.98
C GLN A 105 7.14 20.32 -7.86
N HIS A 106 6.35 21.26 -8.40
CA HIS A 106 4.89 21.13 -8.47
C HIS A 106 4.48 19.87 -9.24
N LEU A 107 5.10 19.63 -10.39
CA LEU A 107 4.80 18.48 -11.24
C LEU A 107 5.21 17.15 -10.57
N LYS A 108 6.33 17.13 -9.85
CA LYS A 108 6.75 15.99 -9.02
C LYS A 108 5.71 15.67 -7.96
N LYS A 109 5.26 16.66 -7.19
CA LYS A 109 4.24 16.48 -6.15
C LYS A 109 2.95 15.90 -6.75
N ALA A 110 2.53 16.41 -7.92
CA ALA A 110 1.38 15.88 -8.62
C ALA A 110 1.56 14.40 -9.03
N ALA A 111 2.73 14.04 -9.57
CA ALA A 111 3.04 12.66 -9.94
C ALA A 111 3.13 11.72 -8.73
N GLU A 112 3.72 12.16 -7.62
CA GLU A 112 3.77 11.38 -6.37
C GLU A 112 2.39 11.17 -5.77
N LYS A 113 1.50 12.16 -5.87
CA LYS A 113 0.11 12.04 -5.44
C LYS A 113 -0.68 11.03 -6.28
N GLU A 114 -0.38 10.89 -7.57
CA GLU A 114 -0.97 9.83 -8.39
C GLU A 114 -0.45 8.44 -7.97
N ARG A 115 0.85 8.33 -7.63
CA ARG A 115 1.43 7.09 -7.10
C ARG A 115 0.80 6.66 -5.77
N GLU A 116 0.57 7.60 -4.86
CA GLU A 116 -0.11 7.36 -3.59
C GLU A 116 -1.56 6.85 -3.78
N ARG A 117 -2.18 7.20 -4.91
CA ARG A 117 -3.51 6.70 -5.32
C ARG A 117 -3.45 5.34 -6.02
N GLY A 118 -2.27 4.71 -6.10
CA GLY A 118 -2.07 3.43 -6.76
C GLY A 118 -2.07 3.51 -8.30
N ARG A 119 -1.75 4.68 -8.86
CA ARG A 119 -1.60 4.88 -10.32
C ARG A 119 -0.14 5.10 -10.69
N ASP A 120 0.16 5.08 -11.99
CA ASP A 120 1.48 5.43 -12.50
C ASP A 120 1.88 6.85 -12.05
N ALA A 121 3.14 7.04 -11.64
CA ALA A 121 3.67 8.32 -11.20
C ALA A 121 3.90 9.30 -12.36
N LYS A 122 2.81 9.71 -13.00
CA LYS A 122 2.78 10.58 -14.19
C LYS A 122 1.97 11.83 -13.91
N ALA A 123 2.44 12.96 -14.41
CA ALA A 123 1.71 14.21 -14.32
C ALA A 123 1.99 15.10 -15.54
N SER A 124 1.09 16.05 -15.80
CA SER A 124 1.30 17.08 -16.83
C SER A 124 0.84 18.44 -16.33
N LEU A 125 1.42 19.50 -16.88
CA LEU A 125 1.10 20.86 -16.51
C LEU A 125 1.11 21.77 -17.75
N ASN A 126 0.02 22.49 -18.00
CA ASN A 126 -0.13 23.49 -19.05
C ASN A 126 0.23 24.91 -18.55
N LYS A 127 -0.03 25.94 -19.36
CA LYS A 127 0.29 27.35 -19.01
C LYS A 127 -0.53 27.83 -17.81
N GLU A 128 -1.83 27.54 -17.80
CA GLU A 128 -2.74 28.00 -16.76
C GLU A 128 -2.41 27.34 -15.41
N GLU A 129 -2.10 26.04 -15.44
CA GLU A 129 -1.63 25.27 -14.28
C GLU A 129 -0.25 25.77 -13.81
N ALA A 130 0.64 26.16 -14.74
CA ALA A 130 1.94 26.77 -14.41
C ALA A 130 1.78 28.11 -13.69
N GLU A 131 0.88 28.95 -14.18
CA GLU A 131 0.56 30.25 -13.59
C GLU A 131 -0.01 30.09 -12.18
N ALA A 132 -0.95 29.16 -11.99
CA ALA A 132 -1.48 28.83 -10.67
C ALA A 132 -0.41 28.27 -9.73
N ALA A 133 0.48 27.39 -10.22
CA ALA A 133 1.57 26.81 -9.44
C ALA A 133 2.57 27.87 -8.96
N LEU A 134 2.80 28.91 -9.75
CA LEU A 134 3.65 30.05 -9.40
C LEU A 134 2.89 31.18 -8.67
N LYS A 135 1.64 30.94 -8.25
CA LYS A 135 0.78 31.89 -7.52
C LYS A 135 0.44 33.16 -8.32
N TYR A 136 0.12 33.01 -9.60
CA TYR A 136 -0.30 34.08 -10.50
C TYR A 136 0.70 35.25 -10.58
N PRO A 137 1.97 34.99 -10.96
CA PRO A 137 2.96 36.04 -11.12
C PRO A 137 2.60 36.93 -12.33
N ASP A 138 2.85 38.23 -12.21
CA ASP A 138 2.66 39.19 -13.31
C ASP A 138 3.82 39.05 -14.34
N ILE A 139 3.77 38.00 -15.16
CA ILE A 139 4.77 37.73 -16.20
C ILE A 139 4.11 37.43 -17.54
N ASP A 140 4.81 37.76 -18.62
CA ASP A 140 4.30 37.58 -19.98
C ASP A 140 4.03 36.09 -20.31
N ARG A 141 2.97 35.85 -21.08
CA ARG A 141 2.58 34.51 -21.54
C ARG A 141 3.71 33.76 -22.24
N THR A 142 4.52 34.44 -23.04
CA THR A 142 5.66 33.81 -23.73
C THR A 142 6.73 33.34 -22.74
N THR A 143 6.89 34.04 -21.62
CA THR A 143 7.81 33.65 -20.53
C THR A 143 7.39 32.32 -19.92
N PHE A 144 6.09 32.09 -19.69
CA PHE A 144 5.59 30.80 -19.24
C PHE A 144 5.93 29.67 -20.21
N TYR A 145 5.66 29.84 -21.50
CA TYR A 145 6.00 28.82 -22.49
C TYR A 145 7.50 28.58 -22.59
N ASP A 146 8.31 29.64 -22.47
CA ASP A 146 9.75 29.52 -22.45
C ASP A 146 10.25 28.75 -21.23
N ASP A 147 9.64 28.96 -20.06
CA ASP A 147 9.97 28.22 -18.85
C ASP A 147 9.54 26.76 -18.94
N LEU A 148 8.32 26.46 -19.42
CA LEU A 148 7.88 25.08 -19.68
C LEU A 148 8.82 24.36 -20.66
N ARG A 149 9.19 25.04 -21.75
CA ARG A 149 10.08 24.48 -22.79
C ARG A 149 11.51 24.27 -22.29
N LYS A 150 12.00 25.11 -21.39
CA LYS A 150 13.39 25.07 -20.91
C LYS A 150 13.54 24.27 -19.60
N ALA A 151 12.45 23.95 -18.89
CA ALA A 151 12.49 23.16 -17.66
C ALA A 151 13.16 21.77 -17.82
N PRO A 152 12.90 20.98 -18.89
CA PRO A 152 13.57 19.68 -19.11
C PRO A 152 15.11 19.74 -19.06
N ARG A 153 15.70 20.88 -19.43
CA ARG A 153 17.15 21.09 -19.43
C ARG A 153 17.77 21.03 -18.04
N LEU A 154 16.98 21.28 -16.99
CA LEU A 154 17.44 21.18 -15.60
C LEU A 154 17.48 19.72 -15.10
N VAL A 155 16.74 18.83 -15.77
CA VAL A 155 16.67 17.40 -15.44
C VAL A 155 17.67 16.61 -16.28
N GLY A 156 17.82 16.95 -17.56
CA GLY A 156 18.75 16.30 -18.48
C GLY A 156 18.32 14.90 -18.94
N LYS A 157 17.16 14.41 -18.47
CA LYS A 157 16.55 13.12 -18.83
C LYS A 157 15.18 13.37 -19.46
N GLU A 158 15.11 13.27 -20.79
CA GLU A 158 13.91 13.61 -21.56
C GLU A 158 12.80 12.55 -21.44
N ASP A 159 13.13 11.33 -21.02
CA ASP A 159 12.19 10.28 -20.67
C ASP A 159 11.50 10.52 -19.31
N VAL A 160 12.14 11.26 -18.39
CA VAL A 160 11.58 11.63 -17.09
C VAL A 160 10.77 12.92 -17.17
N LEU A 161 11.27 13.94 -17.87
CA LEU A 161 10.62 15.24 -18.00
C LEU A 161 10.80 15.79 -19.41
N TRP A 162 9.70 16.07 -20.12
CA TRP A 162 9.75 16.63 -21.46
C TRP A 162 8.65 17.68 -21.69
N TYR A 163 8.92 18.57 -22.63
CA TYR A 163 7.94 19.54 -23.10
C TYR A 163 7.27 19.01 -24.37
N ASP A 164 5.96 18.83 -24.29
CA ASP A 164 5.12 18.42 -25.40
C ASP A 164 4.45 19.65 -26.00
N ARG A 165 4.79 19.95 -27.27
CA ARG A 165 4.27 21.12 -27.96
C ARG A 165 2.93 20.80 -28.60
N GLY A 166 1.87 21.33 -28.00
CA GLY A 166 0.51 21.32 -28.56
C GLY A 166 0.14 22.64 -29.24
N THR A 167 -0.79 22.59 -30.18
CA THR A 167 -1.40 23.78 -30.80
C THR A 167 -2.46 24.40 -29.89
N GLY A 168 -2.74 25.70 -30.04
CA GLY A 168 -3.91 26.32 -29.39
C GLY A 168 -3.89 26.42 -27.85
N GLY A 169 -2.75 26.22 -27.19
CA GLY A 169 -2.66 26.23 -25.72
C GLY A 169 -2.51 24.84 -25.09
N GLU A 170 -2.55 23.78 -25.88
CA GLU A 170 -2.38 22.40 -25.43
C GLU A 170 -0.93 22.00 -25.14
N SER A 171 0.00 22.97 -25.14
CA SER A 171 1.39 22.70 -24.77
C SER A 171 1.50 22.33 -23.30
N ARG A 172 2.18 21.22 -23.00
CA ARG A 172 2.30 20.68 -21.64
C ARG A 172 3.74 20.34 -21.31
N LEU A 173 4.14 20.61 -20.08
CA LEU A 173 5.28 19.95 -19.46
C LEU A 173 4.78 18.62 -18.89
N LYS A 174 5.41 17.51 -19.26
CA LYS A 174 5.01 16.16 -18.85
C LYS A 174 6.13 15.49 -18.07
N MET A 175 5.76 14.79 -17.00
CA MET A 175 6.66 14.05 -16.14
C MET A 175 6.22 12.59 -16.02
N ASN A 176 7.19 11.69 -16.02
CA ASN A 176 7.01 10.28 -15.72
C ASN A 176 8.12 9.81 -14.77
N LEU A 177 7.81 9.67 -13.48
CA LEU A 177 8.77 9.22 -12.47
C LEU A 177 9.03 7.70 -12.53
N GLU A 178 8.23 6.95 -13.29
CA GLU A 178 8.52 5.54 -13.58
C GLU A 178 9.80 5.36 -14.42
N ASN A 179 10.17 6.39 -15.19
CA ASN A 179 11.36 6.38 -16.04
C ASN A 179 12.63 6.81 -15.29
N GLY A 180 12.53 7.20 -14.02
CA GLY A 180 13.67 7.47 -13.14
C GLY A 180 13.56 8.74 -12.31
N ASP A 181 14.57 8.92 -11.46
CA ASP A 181 14.60 10.01 -10.49
C ASP A 181 15.07 11.35 -11.07
N LEU A 182 14.54 12.43 -10.48
CA LEU A 182 14.96 13.81 -10.69
C LEU A 182 16.30 14.10 -9.99
N PRO A 183 17.14 14.98 -10.56
CA PRO A 183 18.42 15.33 -9.94
C PRO A 183 18.22 16.12 -8.64
N GLY A 184 19.08 15.86 -7.64
CA GLY A 184 19.05 16.50 -6.33
C GLY A 184 19.11 18.03 -6.37
N SER A 185 19.67 18.62 -7.44
CA SER A 185 19.70 20.07 -7.67
C SER A 185 18.33 20.69 -7.95
N VAL A 186 17.31 19.89 -8.27
CA VAL A 186 15.95 20.35 -8.57
C VAL A 186 14.98 20.00 -7.44
N VAL A 187 15.17 18.84 -6.79
CA VAL A 187 14.28 18.33 -5.73
C VAL A 187 14.80 18.54 -4.31
N GLY A 188 16.00 19.11 -4.15
CA GLY A 188 16.72 19.10 -2.88
C GLY A 188 17.24 17.70 -2.54
N HIS A 189 18.23 17.60 -1.66
CA HIS A 189 18.73 16.30 -1.22
C HIS A 189 17.65 15.57 -0.41
N ARG A 190 17.21 14.41 -0.90
CA ARG A 190 16.52 13.41 -0.06
C ARG A 190 17.47 13.07 1.09
N ARG A 191 17.16 13.50 2.31
CA ARG A 191 17.86 13.02 3.52
C ARG A 191 17.68 11.51 3.53
N ARG A 192 18.78 10.80 3.32
CA ARG A 192 18.85 9.34 3.29
C ARG A 192 18.66 8.88 4.73
N ASN A 193 17.42 8.64 5.15
CA ASN A 193 17.16 7.94 6.40
C ASN A 193 17.40 6.45 6.13
N GLY A 194 18.68 6.05 6.14
CA GLY A 194 19.07 4.65 6.26
C GLY A 194 19.37 4.39 7.73
N GLY A 195 18.49 3.64 8.39
CA GLY A 195 18.84 2.96 9.63
C GLY A 195 19.77 1.80 9.28
N GLU A 196 20.92 1.75 9.96
CA GLU A 196 21.70 0.53 10.16
C GLU A 196 21.06 -0.30 11.27
#